data_AF-A0A653D7F4-F1
#
_entry.id   AF-A0A653D7F4-F1
#
_cell.length_a   1.000
_cell.length_b   1.000
_cell.length_c   1.000
_cell.angle_alpha   90.00
_cell.angle_beta   90.00
_cell.angle_gamma   90.00
#
_symmetry.space_group_name_H-M   'P 1'
#
loop_
_entity.id
_entity.type
_entity.pdbx_description
1 polymer ?
#
loop_
_entity_poly.entity_id
_entity_poly.type
_entity_poly.pdbx_seq_one_letter_code
_entity_poly.pdbx_strand_id
1 'polypeptide(L)'
;MKYCSQPPDEFALDPEYALLFCYFNNALAFRDYIRAYRGGVVIIIGPAEGKGHHTDPAPFDVKFEDGSWRLFKFQEVKDSKDFIAIYVKSIQES
;
A
#
# COMPACT_ATOMS: atom_id res chain seq x y z
N MET A 1 3.27 7.57 -25.39
CA MET A 1 3.93 7.12 -24.15
C MET A 1 3.76 5.62 -24.07
N LYS A 2 4.84 4.82 -24.10
CA LYS A 2 4.73 3.37 -23.90
C LYS A 2 4.75 3.11 -22.41
N TYR A 3 3.59 2.83 -21.83
CA TYR A 3 3.54 2.38 -20.43
C TYR A 3 4.06 0.95 -20.39
N CYS A 4 4.99 0.67 -19.48
CA CYS A 4 5.42 -0.69 -19.23
C CYS A 4 4.23 -1.45 -18.64
N SER A 5 3.76 -2.49 -19.32
CA SER A 5 2.65 -3.33 -18.86
C SER A 5 3.11 -4.50 -18.00
N GLN A 6 4.41 -4.61 -17.76
CA GLN A 6 5.02 -5.65 -16.95
C GLN A 6 4.95 -5.22 -15.48
N PRO A 7 4.73 -6.17 -14.54
CA PRO A 7 4.87 -5.89 -13.13
C PRO A 7 6.31 -5.45 -12.80
N PRO A 8 6.52 -4.74 -11.68
CA PRO A 8 7.87 -4.40 -11.22
C PRO A 8 8.69 -5.66 -10.97
N ASP A 9 9.96 -5.63 -11.36
CA ASP A 9 10.95 -6.63 -10.97
C ASP A 9 11.26 -6.50 -9.47
N GLU A 10 11.62 -7.60 -8.82
CA GLU A 10 12.00 -7.66 -7.39
C GLU A 10 13.22 -6.78 -7.08
N PHE A 11 14.05 -6.47 -8.08
CA PHE A 11 15.20 -5.57 -7.96
C PHE A 11 14.89 -4.12 -8.32
N ALA A 12 13.70 -3.82 -8.83
CA ALA A 12 13.30 -2.46 -9.18
C ALA A 12 12.92 -1.63 -7.95
N LEU A 13 12.68 -2.28 -6.81
CA LEU A 13 12.21 -1.65 -5.57
C LEU A 13 13.28 -1.76 -4.49
N ASP A 14 13.83 -0.62 -4.07
CA ASP A 14 14.82 -0.57 -3.00
C ASP A 14 14.16 -0.89 -1.64
N PRO A 15 14.67 -1.89 -0.89
CA PRO A 15 14.11 -2.25 0.41
C PRO A 15 14.29 -1.17 1.49
N GLU A 16 15.22 -0.22 1.31
CA GLU A 16 15.45 0.89 2.25
C GLU A 16 14.42 2.03 2.11
N TYR A 17 13.62 2.03 1.04
CA TYR A 17 12.55 3.00 0.81
C TYR A 17 11.18 2.45 1.16
N ALA A 18 10.27 3.31 1.60
CA ALA A 18 8.86 2.97 1.77
C ALA A 18 8.11 3.06 0.43
N LEU A 19 7.15 2.15 0.20
CA LEU A 19 6.19 2.30 -0.90
C LEU A 19 5.02 3.16 -0.47
N LEU A 20 4.58 4.05 -1.35
CA LEU A 20 3.43 4.92 -1.12
C LEU A 20 2.40 4.75 -2.24
N PHE A 21 1.16 4.48 -1.86
CA PHE A 21 0.00 4.36 -2.72
C PHE A 21 -1.01 5.44 -2.33
N CYS A 22 -1.16 6.48 -3.14
CA CYS A 22 -2.07 7.60 -2.86
C CYS A 22 -3.18 7.65 -3.91
N TYR A 23 -4.42 7.52 -3.46
CA TYR A 23 -5.61 7.38 -4.31
C TYR A 23 -5.46 6.28 -5.38
N PHE A 24 -4.74 5.20 -5.03
CA PHE A 24 -4.52 4.07 -5.93
C PHE A 24 -5.81 3.26 -6.08
N ASN A 25 -6.09 2.73 -7.27
CA ASN A 25 -7.38 2.12 -7.59
C ASN A 25 -7.24 0.83 -8.41
N ASN A 26 -6.13 0.11 -8.24
CA ASN A 26 -5.86 -1.11 -8.98
C ASN A 26 -5.27 -2.18 -8.04
N ALA A 27 -6.13 -2.97 -7.40
CA ALA A 27 -5.69 -4.05 -6.52
C ALA A 27 -4.72 -5.04 -7.16
N LEU A 28 -4.89 -5.33 -8.46
CA LEU A 28 -4.01 -6.27 -9.16
C LEU A 28 -2.59 -5.72 -9.20
N ALA A 29 -2.42 -4.48 -9.67
CA ALA A 29 -1.12 -3.84 -9.70
C ALA A 29 -0.55 -3.68 -8.29
N PHE A 30 -1.37 -3.28 -7.31
CA PHE A 30 -0.95 -3.18 -5.91
C PHE A 30 -0.32 -4.49 -5.42
N ARG A 31 -1.00 -5.63 -5.64
CA ARG A 31 -0.47 -6.94 -5.26
C ARG A 31 0.87 -7.25 -5.94
N ASP A 32 1.01 -6.92 -7.21
CA ASP A 32 2.28 -7.13 -7.93
C ASP A 32 3.42 -6.30 -7.32
N TYR A 33 3.17 -5.03 -6.94
CA TYR A 33 4.15 -4.23 -6.20
C TYR A 33 4.48 -4.83 -4.84
N ILE A 34 3.47 -5.25 -4.06
CA ILE A 34 3.70 -5.84 -2.74
C ILE A 34 4.49 -7.14 -2.82
N ARG A 35 4.25 -7.98 -3.82
CA ARG A 35 4.99 -9.24 -4.04
C ARG A 35 6.45 -8.97 -4.41
N ALA A 36 6.70 -7.98 -5.26
CA ALA A 36 8.06 -7.60 -5.65
C ALA A 36 8.83 -6.88 -4.53
N TYR A 37 8.12 -6.25 -3.59
CA TYR A 37 8.71 -5.38 -2.59
C TYR A 37 9.28 -6.15 -1.39
N ARG A 38 10.60 -6.00 -1.19
CA ARG A 38 11.35 -6.62 -0.09
C ARG A 38 11.52 -5.73 1.13
N GLY A 39 11.14 -4.46 1.05
CA GLY A 39 11.23 -3.52 2.16
C GLY A 39 10.13 -3.72 3.20
N GLY A 40 10.20 -2.91 4.26
CA GLY A 40 9.40 -3.11 5.47
C GLY A 40 8.21 -2.17 5.65
N VAL A 41 8.02 -1.18 4.78
CA VAL A 41 7.04 -0.10 5.01
C VAL A 41 6.19 0.19 3.79
N VAL A 42 4.86 0.16 3.98
CA VAL A 42 3.87 0.51 2.97
C VAL A 42 2.97 1.62 3.53
N ILE A 43 2.76 2.68 2.75
CA ILE A 43 1.91 3.81 3.08
C ILE A 43 0.74 3.82 2.10
N ILE A 44 -0.48 3.86 2.62
CA ILE A 44 -1.70 3.91 1.81
C ILE A 44 -2.46 5.17 2.19
N ILE A 45 -2.73 6.01 1.21
CA ILE A 45 -3.46 7.27 1.37
C ILE A 45 -4.72 7.22 0.52
N GLY A 46 -5.87 7.47 1.15
CA GLY A 46 -7.16 7.41 0.47
C GLY A 46 -8.32 7.77 1.41
N PRO A 47 -9.55 7.78 0.88
CA PRO A 47 -10.74 8.04 1.67
C PRO A 47 -11.07 6.86 2.60
N ALA A 48 -11.72 7.15 3.73
CA ALA A 48 -12.49 6.14 4.45
C ALA A 48 -13.74 5.72 3.63
N GLU A 49 -14.32 4.59 4.01
CA GLU A 49 -15.50 4.03 3.37
C GLU A 49 -16.67 5.03 3.35
N GLY A 50 -17.46 5.01 2.26
CA GLY A 50 -18.69 5.81 2.15
C GLY A 50 -18.55 7.22 1.57
N LYS A 51 -17.38 7.64 1.09
CA LYS A 51 -17.16 8.98 0.49
C LYS A 51 -17.43 9.08 -1.03
N GLY A 52 -17.86 7.99 -1.68
CA GLY A 52 -18.15 7.94 -3.12
C GLY A 52 -16.92 7.91 -4.05
N HIS A 53 -15.70 8.05 -3.51
CA HIS A 53 -14.44 7.87 -4.22
C HIS A 53 -13.90 6.48 -3.91
N HIS A 54 -13.58 5.69 -4.95
CA HIS A 54 -13.13 4.31 -4.80
C HIS A 54 -11.61 4.21 -4.97
N THR A 55 -10.93 3.82 -3.91
CA THR A 55 -9.52 3.40 -3.93
C THR A 55 -9.46 1.91 -3.64
N ASP A 56 -8.49 1.24 -4.27
CA ASP A 56 -8.25 -0.17 -4.12
C ASP A 56 -6.72 -0.43 -4.17
N PRO A 57 -6.07 -0.64 -3.01
CA PRO A 57 -6.67 -0.81 -1.69
C PRO A 57 -7.13 0.50 -1.04
N ALA A 58 -8.09 0.40 -0.10
CA ALA A 58 -8.44 1.49 0.82
C ALA A 58 -7.52 1.50 2.04
N PRO A 59 -7.34 2.64 2.76
CA PRO A 59 -6.38 2.74 3.86
C PRO A 59 -6.57 1.73 5.00
N PHE A 60 -7.78 1.22 5.20
CA PHE A 60 -8.12 0.29 6.28
C PHE A 60 -8.71 -1.05 5.80
N ASP A 61 -8.88 -1.22 4.49
CA ASP A 61 -9.33 -2.48 3.87
C ASP A 61 -8.28 -2.92 2.84
N VAL A 62 -7.11 -3.29 3.35
CA VAL A 62 -5.97 -3.74 2.55
C VAL A 62 -5.86 -5.25 2.68
N LYS A 63 -5.90 -5.95 1.54
CA LYS A 63 -5.80 -7.41 1.48
C LYS A 63 -4.38 -7.83 1.15
N PHE A 64 -3.53 -7.89 2.18
CA PHE A 64 -2.21 -8.51 2.08
C PHE A 64 -2.35 -10.05 2.06
N GLU A 65 -1.59 -10.73 1.21
CA GLU A 65 -1.79 -12.16 0.94
C GLU A 65 -1.27 -13.11 2.03
N ASP A 66 -0.26 -12.69 2.79
CA ASP A 66 0.52 -13.57 3.68
C ASP A 66 0.38 -13.20 5.18
N GLY A 67 -0.49 -12.26 5.52
CA GLY A 67 -0.68 -11.77 6.90
C GLY A 67 0.58 -11.14 7.51
N SER A 68 1.65 -10.95 6.74
CA SER A 68 2.92 -10.41 7.24
C SER A 68 2.83 -8.93 7.56
N TRP A 69 1.84 -8.22 7.02
CA TRP A 69 1.68 -6.78 7.19
C TRP A 69 0.69 -6.45 8.29
N ARG A 70 1.05 -5.48 9.14
CA ARG A 70 0.16 -4.96 10.18
C ARG A 70 0.08 -3.44 10.11
N LEU A 71 -1.11 -2.90 10.39
CA LEU A 71 -1.28 -1.46 10.56
C LEU A 71 -0.46 -1.01 11.78
N PHE A 72 0.46 -0.08 11.57
CA PHE A 72 1.32 0.48 12.60
C PHE A 72 0.76 1.80 13.16
N LYS A 73 0.40 2.72 12.26
CA LYS A 73 -0.12 4.04 12.62
C LYS A 73 -1.00 4.57 11.51
N PHE A 74 -1.96 5.41 11.86
CA PHE A 74 -2.72 6.18 10.88
C PHE A 74 -2.98 7.60 11.37
N GLN A 75 -3.30 8.49 10.44
CA GLN A 75 -3.67 9.87 10.72
C GLN A 75 -4.72 10.34 9.72
N GLU A 76 -5.81 10.94 10.20
CA GLU A 76 -6.74 11.67 9.34
C GLU A 76 -6.08 12.96 8.83
N VAL A 77 -6.26 13.25 7.55
CA VAL A 77 -5.80 14.50 6.94
C VAL A 77 -6.81 15.59 7.28
N LYS A 78 -6.50 16.36 8.34
CA LYS A 78 -7.41 17.37 8.92
C LYS A 78 -8.75 16.69 9.30
N ASP A 79 -9.87 17.17 8.75
CA ASP A 79 -11.22 16.61 8.93
C ASP A 79 -11.81 16.14 7.59
N SER A 80 -10.94 15.73 6.67
CA SER A 80 -11.33 15.41 5.29
C SER A 80 -11.97 14.03 5.16
N LYS A 81 -11.82 13.13 6.14
CA LYS A 81 -12.05 11.68 6.01
C LYS A 81 -11.12 10.96 5.03
N ASP A 82 -10.04 11.61 4.62
CA ASP A 82 -8.93 10.95 3.95
C ASP A 82 -7.86 10.62 5.00
N PHE A 83 -7.27 9.44 4.90
CA PHE A 83 -6.37 8.90 5.90
C PHE A 83 -5.04 8.54 5.28
N ILE A 84 -3.97 8.76 6.06
CA ILE A 84 -2.64 8.19 5.81
C ILE A 84 -2.55 6.98 6.72
N ALA A 85 -2.50 5.77 6.16
CA ALA A 85 -2.31 4.52 6.89
C ALA A 85 -0.90 3.95 6.60
N ILE A 86 -0.17 3.64 7.67
CA ILE A 86 1.19 3.11 7.60
C ILE A 86 1.15 1.65 8.05
N TYR A 87 1.57 0.77 7.16
CA TYR A 87 1.73 -0.66 7.40
C TYR A 87 3.20 -1.01 7.49
N VAL A 88 3.53 -1.87 8.44
CA VAL A 88 4.88 -2.42 8.60
C VAL A 88 4.84 -3.92 8.45
N LYS A 89 5.87 -4.48 7.82
CA LYS A 89 6.05 -5.93 7.73
C LYS A 89 6.49 -6.45 9.10
N SER A 90 5.83 -7.51 9.56
CA SER A 90 6.15 -8.21 10.80
C SER A 90 7.46 -8.97 10.56
N ILE A 91 8.44 -8.73 11.42
CA ILE A 91 9.69 -9.49 11.38
C ILE A 91 9.35 -10.89 11.90
N GLN A 92 9.46 -11.90 11.04
CA GLN A 92 9.57 -13.28 11.52
C GLN A 92 10.98 -13.40 12.11
N GLU A 93 11.09 -13.39 13.44
CA GLU A 93 12.34 -13.80 14.07
C GLU A 93 12.53 -15.29 13.80
N SER A 94 13.62 -15.62 13.09
CA SER A 94 14.06 -16.98 12.78
C SER A 94 14.95 -17.52 13.89
#